data_AF-A0A8S3GUU5-F1
#
_entry.id   AF-A0A8S3GUU5-F1
#
_cell.length_a   1.000
_cell.length_b   1.000
_cell.length_c   1.000
_cell.angle_alpha   90.00
_cell.angle_beta   90.00
_cell.angle_gamma   90.00
#
_symmetry.space_group_name_H-M   'P 1'
#
loop_
_entity.id
_entity.type
_entity.pdbx_description
1 polymer ?
#
loop_
_entity_poly.entity_id
_entity_poly.type
_entity_poly.pdbx_seq_one_letter_code
_entity_poly.pdbx_strand_id
1 'polypeptide(L)'
;MLQTKDDIKRRWTQYCSSLYKDPGGGNGMIKELVYIAPPEDEVPQDILYSEVQTAINSLKTNKSPGSDGITAEMLQAGGEPLSRQIHKLCNKAWHEGTIPEEWGKSILVPIPKKGDL
;
A
#
# COMPACT_ATOMS: atom_id res chain seq x y z
N MET A 1 16.06 -15.14 24.67
CA MET A 1 14.83 -14.35 24.91
C MET A 1 15.14 -12.92 24.49
N LEU A 2 14.33 -12.30 23.62
CA LEU A 2 14.54 -10.89 23.23
C LEU A 2 13.97 -10.02 24.35
N GLN A 3 14.82 -9.31 25.09
CA GLN A 3 14.39 -8.60 26.31
C GLN A 3 14.37 -7.07 26.13
N THR A 4 15.06 -6.53 25.12
CA THR A 4 15.11 -5.09 24.87
C THR A 4 14.31 -4.71 23.63
N LYS A 5 13.82 -3.46 23.58
CA LYS A 5 13.10 -2.93 22.40
C LYS A 5 13.96 -3.01 21.13
N ASP A 6 15.26 -2.79 21.25
CA ASP A 6 16.18 -2.83 20.12
C ASP A 6 16.39 -4.26 19.60
N ASP A 7 16.49 -5.25 20.50
CA ASP A 7 16.60 -6.65 20.10
C ASP A 7 15.33 -7.14 19.39
N ILE A 8 14.15 -6.73 19.90
CA ILE A 8 12.85 -7.03 19.28
C ILE A 8 12.77 -6.39 17.89
N LYS A 9 13.08 -5.10 17.78
CA LYS A 9 13.09 -4.38 16.50
C LYS A 9 14.03 -5.06 15.50
N ARG A 10 15.25 -5.39 15.92
CA ARG A 10 16.24 -6.07 15.08
C ARG A 10 15.73 -7.43 14.60
N ARG A 11 15.12 -8.24 15.47
CA ARG A 11 14.57 -9.55 15.07
C ARG A 11 13.44 -9.40 14.06
N TRP A 12 12.54 -8.45 14.28
CA TRP A 12 11.42 -8.18 13.37
C TRP A 12 11.90 -7.68 12.02
N THR A 13 12.88 -6.76 11.99
CA THR A 13 13.52 -6.33 10.74
C THR A 13 14.10 -7.52 9.99
N GLN A 14 14.88 -8.38 10.64
CA GLN A 14 15.45 -9.57 10.00
C GLN A 14 14.37 -10.52 9.47
N TYR A 15 13.32 -10.76 10.25
CA TYR A 15 12.22 -11.63 9.86
C TYR A 15 11.47 -11.08 8.63
N CYS A 16 11.00 -9.83 8.70
CA CYS A 16 10.27 -9.19 7.60
C CYS A 16 11.15 -9.07 6.35
N SER A 17 12.42 -8.66 6.48
CA SER A 17 13.35 -8.64 5.35
C SER A 17 13.55 -10.03 4.75
N SER A 18 13.55 -11.10 5.55
CA SER A 18 13.62 -12.46 5.00
C SER A 18 12.33 -12.90 4.30
N LEU A 19 11.17 -12.50 4.83
CA LEU A 19 9.85 -12.87 4.33
C LEU A 19 9.54 -12.19 2.99
N TYR A 20 9.92 -10.93 2.85
CA TYR A 20 9.69 -10.11 1.65
C TYR A 20 10.91 -10.03 0.74
N LYS A 21 11.94 -10.85 0.97
CA LYS A 21 13.04 -10.99 0.01
C LYS A 21 12.47 -11.58 -1.28
N ASP A 22 12.64 -10.85 -2.37
CA ASP A 22 12.38 -11.36 -3.70
C ASP A 22 13.38 -12.49 -4.01
N PRO A 23 12.93 -13.74 -4.24
CA PRO A 23 13.81 -14.83 -4.64
C PRO A 23 14.43 -14.61 -6.03
N GLY A 24 13.90 -13.69 -6.85
CA GLY A 24 14.40 -13.31 -8.17
C GLY A 24 15.52 -12.26 -8.17
N GLY A 25 15.86 -11.70 -7.01
CA GLY A 25 16.98 -10.77 -6.86
C GLY A 25 16.80 -9.45 -7.62
N GLY A 26 15.84 -8.62 -7.23
CA GLY A 26 15.84 -7.15 -7.42
C GLY A 26 15.70 -6.61 -8.85
N ASN A 27 16.06 -7.40 -9.87
CA ASN A 27 15.94 -7.08 -11.30
C ASN A 27 15.05 -8.08 -12.05
N GLY A 28 14.65 -9.18 -11.42
CA GLY A 28 13.67 -10.08 -11.98
C GLY A 28 12.30 -9.47 -11.80
N MET A 29 11.74 -8.83 -12.83
CA MET A 29 10.29 -8.69 -12.91
C MET A 29 9.69 -10.07 -12.57
N ILE A 30 8.78 -10.11 -11.60
CA ILE A 30 8.07 -11.34 -11.26
C ILE A 30 7.53 -11.87 -12.59
N LYS A 31 7.91 -13.10 -12.99
CA LYS A 31 7.57 -13.66 -14.33
C LYS A 31 6.09 -13.51 -14.67
N GLU A 32 5.25 -13.54 -13.66
CA GLU A 32 3.82 -13.34 -13.73
C GLU A 32 3.45 -11.92 -14.18
N LEU A 33 4.11 -10.87 -13.64
CA LEU A 33 3.91 -9.47 -14.04
C LEU A 33 4.22 -9.24 -15.52
N VAL A 34 5.23 -9.91 -16.09
CA VAL A 34 5.55 -9.81 -17.53
C VAL A 34 4.39 -10.31 -18.40
N TYR A 35 3.61 -11.28 -17.90
CA TYR A 35 2.51 -11.89 -18.65
C TYR A 35 1.19 -11.11 -18.55
N ILE A 36 1.05 -10.23 -17.55
CA ILE A 36 -0.12 -9.34 -17.36
C ILE A 36 0.19 -7.88 -17.68
N ALA A 37 1.44 -7.54 -17.98
CA ALA A 37 1.80 -6.22 -18.44
C ALA A 37 1.10 -5.96 -19.79
N PRO A 38 0.39 -4.83 -19.93
CA PRO A 38 -0.12 -4.41 -21.22
C PRO A 38 1.05 -4.24 -22.22
N PRO A 39 0.81 -4.40 -23.54
CA PRO A 39 1.83 -4.17 -24.57
C PRO A 39 2.48 -2.79 -24.39
N GLU A 40 3.77 -2.68 -24.69
CA GLU A 40 4.52 -1.41 -24.52
C GLU A 40 3.93 -0.23 -25.32
N ASP A 41 3.21 -0.52 -26.41
CA ASP A 41 2.56 0.47 -27.26
C ASP A 41 1.14 0.88 -26.78
N GLU A 42 0.63 0.27 -25.72
CA GLU A 42 -0.70 0.58 -25.20
C GLU A 42 -0.66 1.84 -24.32
N VAL A 43 -1.38 2.88 -24.74
CA VAL A 43 -1.48 4.12 -23.98
C VAL A 43 -2.27 3.85 -22.69
N PRO A 44 -1.73 4.16 -21.50
CA PRO A 44 -2.44 3.97 -20.24
C PRO A 44 -3.77 4.72 -20.29
N GLN A 45 -4.87 3.99 -20.10
CA GLN A 45 -6.20 4.60 -19.97
C GLN A 45 -6.32 5.28 -18.61
N ASP A 46 -7.05 6.39 -18.57
CA ASP A 46 -7.34 7.08 -17.32
C ASP A 46 -8.16 6.18 -16.39
N ILE A 47 -7.79 6.19 -15.11
CA ILE A 47 -8.63 5.64 -14.04
C ILE A 47 -9.89 6.48 -14.00
N LEU A 48 -11.06 5.85 -14.03
CA LEU A 48 -12.33 6.56 -14.03
C LEU A 48 -12.64 7.16 -12.66
N TYR A 49 -13.26 8.32 -12.66
CA TYR A 49 -13.70 8.96 -11.41
C TYR A 49 -14.67 8.07 -10.61
N SER A 50 -15.55 7.33 -11.31
CA SER A 50 -16.49 6.39 -10.70
C SER A 50 -15.79 5.21 -10.00
N GLU A 51 -14.66 4.75 -10.51
CA GLU A 51 -13.86 3.69 -9.89
C GLU A 51 -13.28 4.18 -8.57
N VAL A 52 -12.70 5.38 -8.57
CA VAL A 52 -12.17 6.01 -7.35
C VAL A 52 -13.26 6.23 -6.32
N GLN A 53 -14.41 6.74 -6.73
CA GLN A 53 -15.54 6.95 -5.83
C GLN A 53 -16.06 5.63 -5.25
N THR A 54 -16.15 4.58 -6.07
CA THR A 54 -16.53 3.24 -5.61
C THR A 54 -15.50 2.68 -4.62
N ALA A 55 -14.22 2.84 -4.92
CA ALA A 55 -13.13 2.38 -4.06
C ALA A 55 -13.18 3.07 -2.68
N ILE A 56 -13.31 4.40 -2.62
CA ILE A 56 -13.43 5.17 -1.37
C ILE A 56 -14.63 4.67 -0.54
N ASN A 57 -15.79 4.51 -1.19
CA ASN A 57 -17.00 4.06 -0.51
C ASN A 57 -16.93 2.58 -0.05
N SER A 58 -16.08 1.77 -0.68
CA SER A 58 -15.87 0.37 -0.32
C SER A 58 -14.92 0.16 0.86
N LEU A 59 -14.21 1.21 1.30
CA LEU A 59 -13.24 1.12 2.39
C LEU A 59 -13.91 0.65 3.69
N LYS A 60 -13.25 -0.29 4.36
CA LYS A 60 -13.70 -0.79 5.67
C LYS A 60 -13.39 0.25 6.74
N THR A 61 -14.41 0.64 7.50
CA THR A 61 -14.30 1.52 8.66
C THR A 61 -13.72 0.79 9.87
N ASN A 62 -13.33 1.55 10.90
CA ASN A 62 -12.72 1.10 12.15
C ASN A 62 -11.42 0.31 11.93
N LYS A 63 -10.64 0.73 10.93
CA LYS A 63 -9.29 0.22 10.68
C LYS A 63 -8.27 1.27 11.12
N SER A 64 -7.10 0.78 11.54
CA SER A 64 -6.00 1.67 11.89
C SER A 64 -5.60 2.51 10.67
N PRO A 65 -5.42 3.82 10.82
CA PRO A 65 -4.88 4.64 9.75
C PRO A 65 -3.43 4.26 9.44
N GLY A 66 -2.95 4.73 8.29
CA GLY A 66 -1.52 4.70 7.98
C GLY A 66 -0.72 5.66 8.87
N SER A 67 0.55 5.83 8.54
CA SER A 67 1.43 6.80 9.22
C SER A 67 1.00 8.27 9.04
N ASP A 68 0.12 8.54 8.08
CA ASP A 68 -0.47 9.84 7.80
C ASP A 68 -1.64 10.21 8.73
N GLY A 69 -2.17 9.23 9.48
CA GLY A 69 -3.34 9.43 10.35
C GLY A 69 -4.67 9.55 9.60
N ILE A 70 -4.71 9.34 8.28
CA ILE A 70 -5.93 9.45 7.48
C ILE A 70 -6.73 8.15 7.58
N THR A 71 -7.96 8.23 8.08
CA THR A 71 -8.82 7.06 8.22
C THR A 71 -9.77 6.89 7.03
N ALA A 72 -10.33 5.69 6.88
CA ALA A 72 -11.36 5.42 5.87
C ALA A 72 -12.58 6.34 6.02
N GLU A 73 -12.97 6.65 7.26
CA GLU A 73 -14.09 7.54 7.57
C GLU A 73 -13.80 8.97 7.10
N MET A 74 -12.56 9.47 7.26
CA MET A 74 -12.17 10.77 6.73
C MET A 74 -12.27 10.82 5.21
N LEU A 75 -11.82 9.76 4.54
CA LEU A 75 -11.90 9.65 3.08
C LEU A 75 -13.36 9.61 2.59
N GLN A 76 -14.21 8.85 3.26
CA GLN A 76 -15.65 8.75 2.96
C GLN A 76 -16.39 10.06 3.25
N ALA A 77 -16.05 10.74 4.35
CA ALA A 77 -16.67 12.01 4.75
C ALA A 77 -16.23 13.20 3.88
N GLY A 78 -15.05 13.12 3.24
CA GLY A 78 -14.52 14.19 2.39
C GLY A 78 -15.30 14.44 1.09
N GLY A 79 -16.20 13.52 0.72
CA GLY A 79 -17.14 13.71 -0.38
C GLY A 79 -16.47 13.95 -1.73
N GLU A 80 -17.19 14.66 -2.61
CA GLU A 80 -16.77 14.92 -3.99
C GLU A 80 -15.47 15.73 -4.12
N PRO A 81 -15.23 16.79 -3.33
CA PRO A 81 -13.99 17.56 -3.44
C PRO A 81 -12.74 16.71 -3.16
N LEU A 82 -12.78 15.87 -2.12
CA LEU A 82 -11.67 14.99 -1.78
C LEU A 82 -11.52 13.87 -2.83
N SER A 83 -12.63 13.27 -3.25
CA SER A 83 -12.62 12.21 -4.27
C SER A 83 -11.98 12.69 -5.58
N ARG A 84 -12.22 13.95 -5.98
CA ARG A 84 -11.58 14.55 -7.16
C ARG A 84 -10.07 14.72 -7.00
N GLN A 85 -9.59 15.07 -5.81
CA GLN A 85 -8.14 15.19 -5.58
C GLN A 85 -7.46 13.82 -5.58
N ILE A 86 -8.10 12.81 -4.98
CA ILE A 86 -7.61 11.43 -5.01
C ILE A 86 -7.59 10.91 -6.45
N HIS A 87 -8.63 11.16 -7.23
CA HIS A 87 -8.69 10.78 -8.64
C HIS A 87 -7.55 11.39 -9.48
N LYS A 88 -7.24 12.67 -9.26
CA LYS A 88 -6.08 13.32 -9.89
C LYS A 88 -4.76 12.69 -9.44
N LEU A 89 -4.61 12.39 -8.16
CA LEU A 89 -3.40 11.79 -7.61
C LEU A 89 -3.16 10.37 -8.18
N CYS A 90 -4.21 9.56 -8.24
CA CYS A 90 -4.15 8.21 -8.81
C CYS A 90 -3.78 8.24 -10.29
N ASN A 91 -4.42 9.10 -11.09
CA ASN A 91 -4.08 9.23 -12.51
C ASN A 91 -2.66 9.75 -12.73
N LYS A 92 -2.21 10.71 -11.90
CA LYS A 92 -0.83 11.18 -11.96
C LYS A 92 0.16 10.02 -11.71
N ALA A 93 -0.04 9.25 -10.65
CA ALA A 93 0.82 8.10 -10.35
C ALA A 93 0.77 7.03 -11.43
N TRP A 94 -0.40 6.83 -12.05
CA TRP A 94 -0.61 5.89 -13.15
C TRP A 94 0.16 6.28 -14.42
N HIS A 95 0.05 7.54 -14.85
CA HIS A 95 0.71 8.04 -16.05
C HIS A 95 2.23 8.22 -15.89
N GLU A 96 2.68 8.63 -14.71
CA GLU A 96 4.12 8.81 -14.43
C GLU A 96 4.83 7.48 -14.17
N GLY A 97 4.07 6.40 -13.93
CA GLY A 97 4.64 5.11 -13.52
C GLY A 97 5.34 5.16 -12.15
N THR A 98 5.12 6.22 -11.38
CA THR A 98 5.75 6.46 -10.08
C THR A 98 4.70 6.73 -9.02
N ILE A 99 4.77 5.99 -7.92
CA ILE A 99 3.92 6.23 -6.74
C ILE A 99 4.65 7.13 -5.73
N PRO A 100 3.91 7.90 -4.91
CA PRO A 100 4.50 8.59 -3.76
C PRO A 100 5.25 7.62 -2.84
N GLU A 101 6.41 8.03 -2.33
CA GLU A 101 7.23 7.21 -1.41
C GLU A 101 6.45 6.83 -0.15
N GLU A 102 5.57 7.73 0.28
CA GLU A 102 4.66 7.59 1.41
C GLU A 102 3.75 6.38 1.27
N TRP A 103 3.34 6.01 0.05
CA TRP A 103 2.50 4.83 -0.19
C TRP A 103 3.27 3.52 0.08
N GLY A 104 4.60 3.54 0.00
CA GLY A 104 5.47 2.41 0.33
C GLY A 104 5.80 2.30 1.83
N LYS A 105 5.39 3.27 2.66
CA LYS A 105 5.68 3.28 4.10
C LYS A 105 4.57 2.57 4.87
N SER A 106 4.94 1.68 5.78
CA SER A 106 4.00 1.00 6.68
C SER A 106 4.50 0.95 8.11
N ILE A 107 3.57 0.97 9.07
CA ILE A 107 3.86 0.79 10.49
C ILE A 107 3.54 -0.66 10.86
N LEU A 108 4.56 -1.39 11.31
CA LEU A 108 4.41 -2.76 11.79
C LEU A 108 4.30 -2.78 13.31
N VAL A 109 3.16 -3.25 13.81
CA VAL A 109 2.90 -3.44 15.24
C VAL A 109 2.73 -4.95 15.50
N PRO A 110 3.69 -5.61 16.15
CA PRO A 110 3.55 -7.01 16.56
C PRO A 110 2.43 -7.16 17.58
N ILE A 111 1.45 -8.02 17.29
CA ILE A 111 0.38 -8.38 18.22
C ILE A 111 0.54 -9.86 18.58
N PRO A 112 0.76 -10.21 19.86
CA PRO A 112 0.83 -11.60 20.28
C PRO A 112 -0.53 -12.28 20.08
N LYS A 113 -0.52 -13.53 19.61
CA LYS A 113 -1.75 -14.31 19.49
C LYS A 113 -2.25 -14.69 20.88
N LYS A 114 -3.57 -14.90 20.98
CA LYS A 114 -4.20 -15.37 22.22
C LYS A 114 -3.60 -16.72 22.61
N GLY A 115 -3.02 -16.80 23.81
CA GLY A 115 -2.37 -18.02 24.35
C GLY A 115 -0.84 -17.99 24.30
N ASP A 116 -0.23 -17.03 23.61
CA ASP A 116 1.23 -16.87 23.50
C ASP A 116 1.78 -15.75 24.43
N LEU A 117 0.98 -15.31 25.41
CA LEU A 117 1.33 -14.32 26.44
C LEU A 117 1.69 -15.00 27.76
#